data_AF-A0A1Y4AVZ5-F1
#
_entry.id   AF-A0A1Y4AVZ5-F1
#
_cell.length_a   1.000
_cell.length_b   1.000
_cell.length_c   1.000
_cell.angle_alpha   90.00
_cell.angle_beta   90.00
_cell.angle_gamma   90.00
#
_symmetry.space_group_name_H-M   'P 1'
#
loop_
_entity.id
_entity.type
_entity.pdbx_description
1 polymer ?
#
loop_
_entity_poly.entity_id
_entity_poly.type
_entity_poly.pdbx_seq_one_letter_code
_entity_poly.pdbx_strand_id
1 'polypeptide(L)'
;MAKKKKRKQGAMSDLPIIIDYGGDLVSVYDPVSVMPYSEPPITERTRYKKLNAEQKAAFKSMFVSAVTVYWDENRLIPFGEDMADIRKWMLEAFAEKYGILLKEDSELKNYLMTLAISTLNKLLKAEKKIQEKENP
;
A
#
# COMPACT_ATOMS: atom_id res chain seq x y z
N MET A 1 30.98 12.69 -67.28
CA MET A 1 29.71 12.95 -67.99
C MET A 1 28.77 11.79 -67.75
N ALA A 2 27.57 12.08 -67.25
CA ALA A 2 26.56 11.13 -66.81
C ALA A 2 25.61 10.73 -67.94
N LYS A 3 25.06 9.51 -67.85
CA LYS A 3 23.61 9.23 -67.89
C LYS A 3 23.34 7.72 -67.83
N LYS A 4 22.91 7.22 -66.67
CA LYS A 4 22.13 5.97 -66.59
C LYS A 4 20.84 6.29 -65.82
N LYS A 5 19.72 6.22 -66.55
CA LYS A 5 18.37 6.61 -66.14
C LYS A 5 17.81 5.56 -65.16
N LYS A 6 17.64 5.92 -63.88
CA LYS A 6 16.94 5.11 -62.87
C LYS A 6 15.45 5.04 -63.21
N ARG A 7 14.90 3.82 -63.24
CA ARG A 7 13.45 3.56 -63.31
C ARG A 7 12.80 4.10 -62.03
N LYS A 8 11.75 4.92 -62.19
CA LYS A 8 10.84 5.28 -61.10
C LYS A 8 10.00 4.04 -60.78
N GLN A 9 10.16 3.46 -59.59
CA GLN A 9 9.12 2.61 -59.03
C GLN A 9 8.06 3.55 -58.47
N GLY A 10 6.86 3.45 -59.05
CA GLY A 10 5.69 4.19 -58.63
C GLY A 10 5.28 3.78 -57.23
N ALA A 11 4.73 4.76 -56.52
CA ALA A 11 4.09 4.64 -55.23
C ALA A 11 3.23 3.37 -55.15
N MET A 12 3.50 2.53 -54.15
CA MET A 12 2.50 1.64 -53.59
C MET A 12 2.58 1.68 -52.07
N SER A 13 1.54 2.29 -51.50
CA SER A 13 0.90 1.96 -50.22
C SER A 13 1.73 2.07 -48.94
N ASP A 14 1.80 3.28 -48.37
CA ASP A 14 1.73 3.48 -46.91
C ASP A 14 0.25 3.40 -46.48
N LEU A 15 -0.41 2.28 -46.78
CA LEU A 15 -1.72 2.01 -46.18
C LEU A 15 -1.48 1.35 -44.83
N PRO A 16 -2.12 1.82 -43.75
CA PRO A 16 -2.04 1.16 -42.45
C PRO A 16 -2.48 -0.30 -42.63
N ILE A 17 -1.70 -1.23 -42.08
CA ILE A 17 -2.08 -2.65 -42.01
C ILE A 17 -3.31 -2.72 -41.13
N ILE A 18 -4.48 -2.76 -41.76
CA ILE A 18 -5.77 -2.99 -41.11
C ILE A 18 -5.89 -4.51 -40.98
N ILE A 19 -5.84 -5.01 -39.74
CA ILE A 19 -6.09 -6.42 -39.45
C ILE A 19 -7.55 -6.55 -39.04
N ASP A 20 -8.35 -7.17 -39.90
CA ASP A 20 -9.78 -7.40 -39.67
C ASP A 20 -9.98 -8.62 -38.76
N TYR A 21 -9.97 -8.39 -37.45
CA TYR A 21 -10.57 -9.32 -36.50
C TYR A 21 -12.04 -8.93 -36.37
N GLY A 22 -12.88 -9.59 -37.18
CA GLY A 22 -14.31 -9.28 -37.33
C GLY A 22 -14.98 -8.86 -36.02
N GLY A 23 -15.21 -7.56 -35.89
CA GLY A 23 -15.88 -6.97 -34.74
C GLY A 23 -15.51 -5.52 -34.45
N ASP A 24 -14.23 -5.13 -34.53
CA ASP A 24 -13.83 -3.73 -34.33
C ASP A 24 -12.46 -3.43 -34.95
N LEU A 25 -12.41 -2.37 -35.76
CA LEU A 25 -11.21 -1.83 -36.39
C LEU A 25 -10.30 -1.16 -35.34
N VAL A 26 -9.49 -1.95 -34.64
CA VAL A 26 -8.46 -1.41 -33.75
C VAL A 26 -7.21 -1.07 -34.56
N SER A 27 -7.00 0.22 -34.82
CA SER A 27 -5.73 0.72 -35.35
C SER A 27 -4.60 0.41 -34.36
N VAL A 28 -3.62 -0.39 -34.79
CA VAL A 28 -2.44 -0.78 -33.97
C VAL A 28 -1.58 0.43 -33.53
N TYR A 29 -1.80 1.60 -34.13
CA TYR A 29 -1.11 2.85 -33.83
C TYR A 29 -2.09 4.01 -33.64
N ASP A 30 -3.09 3.86 -32.76
CA ASP A 30 -3.67 5.05 -32.14
C ASP A 30 -2.84 5.44 -30.91
N PRO A 31 -1.96 6.46 -30.99
CA PRO A 31 -1.16 6.92 -29.86
C PRO A 31 -2.01 7.51 -28.72
N VAL A 32 -3.33 7.67 -28.89
CA VAL A 32 -4.23 8.20 -27.88
C VAL A 32 -4.68 7.12 -26.87
N SER A 33 -4.54 5.82 -27.17
CA SER A 33 -5.06 4.77 -26.28
C SER A 33 -4.05 4.20 -25.27
N VAL A 34 -2.79 4.65 -25.28
CA VAL A 34 -1.83 4.36 -24.20
C VAL A 34 -1.69 5.58 -23.32
N MET A 35 -2.69 5.81 -22.47
CA MET A 35 -2.53 6.77 -21.37
C MET A 35 -1.27 6.33 -20.59
N PRO A 36 -0.18 7.12 -20.57
CA PRO A 36 1.02 6.72 -19.84
C PRO A 36 0.57 6.58 -18.38
N TYR A 37 0.84 5.42 -17.78
CA TYR A 37 0.63 5.23 -16.35
C TYR A 37 1.34 6.36 -15.64
N SER A 38 0.58 7.37 -15.22
CA SER A 38 1.09 8.44 -14.41
C SER A 38 1.22 7.82 -13.04
N GLU A 39 2.44 7.43 -12.69
CA GLU A 39 2.77 6.97 -11.36
C GLU A 39 2.10 7.95 -10.38
N PRO A 40 1.20 7.48 -9.49
CA PRO A 40 0.46 8.39 -8.63
C PRO A 40 1.47 9.32 -7.94
N PRO A 41 1.24 10.65 -7.92
CA PRO A 41 2.22 11.61 -7.46
C PRO A 41 2.79 11.16 -6.13
N ILE A 42 4.12 11.20 -5.97
CA ILE A 42 4.83 10.82 -4.74
C ILE A 42 4.02 11.33 -3.55
N THR A 43 3.27 10.43 -2.94
CA THR A 43 2.24 10.77 -1.96
C THR A 43 2.96 11.41 -0.78
N GLU A 44 2.68 12.69 -0.54
CA GLU A 44 3.36 13.47 0.49
C GLU A 44 3.28 12.74 1.84
N ARG A 45 4.40 12.16 2.29
CA ARG A 45 4.42 11.37 3.52
C ARG A 45 4.31 12.30 4.72
N THR A 46 3.23 12.14 5.48
CA THR A 46 2.98 12.92 6.69
C THR A 46 3.66 12.27 7.90
N ARG A 47 4.09 13.08 8.88
CA ARG A 47 4.58 12.55 10.15
C ARG A 47 3.41 12.34 11.09
N TYR A 48 3.46 11.32 11.95
CA TYR A 48 2.43 11.04 12.96
C TYR A 48 2.06 12.26 13.82
N LYS A 49 3.05 13.11 14.15
CA LYS A 49 2.83 14.36 14.90
C LYS A 49 1.83 15.32 14.23
N LYS A 50 1.78 15.34 12.90
CA LYS A 50 0.90 16.23 12.12
C LYS A 50 -0.56 15.77 12.07
N LEU A 51 -0.85 14.53 12.49
CA LEU A 51 -2.22 14.05 12.57
C LEU A 51 -3.03 14.84 13.61
N ASN A 52 -4.31 15.05 13.32
CA ASN A 52 -5.24 15.65 14.27
C ASN A 52 -5.55 14.66 15.43
N ALA A 53 -6.23 15.13 16.48
CA ALA A 53 -6.48 14.30 17.67
C ALA A 53 -7.34 13.06 17.36
N GLU A 54 -8.32 13.21 16.47
CA GLU A 54 -9.22 12.13 16.06
C GLU A 54 -8.51 11.05 15.26
N GLN A 55 -7.71 11.43 14.26
CA GLN A 55 -6.85 10.55 13.48
C GLN A 55 -5.84 9.82 14.36
N LYS A 56 -5.23 10.50 15.34
CA LYS A 56 -4.33 9.85 16.31
C LYS A 56 -5.07 8.82 17.16
N ALA A 57 -6.27 9.14 17.62
CA ALA A 57 -7.10 8.21 18.40
C ALA A 57 -7.50 6.99 17.57
N ALA A 58 -7.93 7.20 16.32
CA ALA A 58 -8.28 6.14 15.40
C ALA A 58 -7.08 5.25 15.04
N PHE A 59 -5.94 5.85 14.70
CA PHE A 59 -4.69 5.16 14.43
C PHE A 59 -4.26 4.28 15.62
N LYS A 60 -4.31 4.86 16.83
CA LYS A 60 -4.03 4.14 18.07
C LYS A 60 -5.00 2.97 18.27
N SER A 61 -6.29 3.18 18.05
CA SER A 61 -7.31 2.13 18.20
C SER A 61 -7.11 0.99 17.20
N MET A 62 -6.84 1.31 15.93
CA MET A 62 -6.52 0.31 14.89
C MET A 62 -5.30 -0.52 15.29
N PHE A 63 -4.23 0.14 15.74
CA PHE A 63 -3.02 -0.56 16.14
C PHE A 63 -3.22 -1.45 17.37
N VAL A 64 -3.93 -0.96 18.40
CA VAL A 64 -4.27 -1.76 19.59
C VAL A 64 -5.10 -2.99 19.19
N SER A 65 -6.06 -2.82 18.29
CA SER A 65 -6.86 -3.94 17.77
C SER A 65 -5.99 -4.95 17.05
N ALA A 66 -5.07 -4.51 16.18
CA ALA A 66 -4.17 -5.40 15.44
C ALA A 66 -3.28 -6.24 16.37
N VAL A 67 -2.70 -5.60 17.40
CA VAL A 67 -1.87 -6.30 18.40
C VAL A 67 -2.70 -7.27 19.24
N THR A 68 -3.95 -6.93 19.54
CA THR A 68 -4.85 -7.81 20.31
C THR A 68 -5.21 -9.06 19.51
N VAL A 69 -5.56 -8.90 18.22
CA VAL A 69 -5.84 -10.04 17.33
C VAL A 69 -4.60 -10.94 17.21
N TYR A 70 -3.43 -10.35 16.98
CA TYR A 70 -2.19 -11.12 16.90
C TYR A 70 -1.90 -11.89 18.21
N TRP A 71 -2.13 -11.26 19.37
CA TRP A 71 -1.98 -11.93 20.68
C TRP A 71 -2.94 -13.09 20.85
N ASP A 72 -4.21 -12.91 20.50
CA ASP A 72 -5.23 -13.94 20.68
C ASP A 72 -4.97 -15.17 19.79
N GLU A 73 -4.50 -14.95 18.56
CA GLU A 73 -4.19 -15.99 17.59
C GLU A 73 -2.88 -16.73 17.88
N ASN A 74 -1.80 -16.00 18.14
CA ASN A 74 -0.45 -16.57 18.25
C ASN A 74 -0.01 -16.82 19.69
N ARG A 75 -0.59 -16.10 20.66
CA ARG A 75 -0.16 -16.08 22.07
C ARG A 75 1.33 -15.73 22.25
N LEU A 76 1.84 -14.91 21.33
CA LEU A 76 3.23 -14.45 21.29
C LEU A 76 3.30 -12.92 21.34
N ILE A 77 4.45 -12.41 21.78
CA ILE A 77 4.75 -10.98 21.74
C ILE A 77 5.24 -10.65 20.32
N PRO A 78 4.55 -9.79 19.56
CA PRO A 78 5.00 -9.41 18.22
C PRO A 78 6.34 -8.68 18.30
N PHE A 79 7.34 -9.21 17.61
CA PHE A 79 8.69 -8.66 17.55
C PHE A 79 9.28 -8.85 16.15
N GLY A 80 10.33 -8.10 15.81
CA GLY A 80 11.04 -8.27 14.54
C GLY A 80 10.13 -8.13 13.31
N GLU A 81 10.00 -9.23 12.55
CA GLU A 81 9.21 -9.35 11.32
C GLU A 81 7.71 -9.24 11.59
N ASP A 82 7.17 -9.96 12.58
CA ASP A 82 5.74 -9.91 12.91
C ASP A 82 5.28 -8.48 13.24
N MET A 83 6.11 -7.77 14.01
CA MET A 83 5.84 -6.37 14.33
C MET A 83 5.99 -5.46 13.09
N ALA A 84 6.85 -5.81 12.12
CA ALA A 84 6.94 -5.10 10.85
C ALA A 84 5.70 -5.32 9.98
N ASP A 85 5.18 -6.54 9.93
CA ASP A 85 3.98 -6.87 9.18
C ASP A 85 2.74 -6.20 9.76
N ILE A 86 2.55 -6.23 11.08
CA ILE A 86 1.48 -5.49 11.75
C ILE A 86 1.57 -3.99 11.44
N ARG A 87 2.77 -3.40 11.48
CA ARG A 87 2.98 -1.99 11.14
C ARG A 87 2.62 -1.72 9.68
N LYS A 88 3.13 -2.52 8.75
CA LYS A 88 2.88 -2.36 7.30
C LYS A 88 1.39 -2.44 7.00
N TRP A 89 0.74 -3.50 7.45
CA TRP A 89 -0.71 -3.69 7.28
C TRP A 89 -1.50 -2.51 7.85
N MET A 90 -1.16 -2.06 9.06
CA MET A 90 -1.88 -0.97 9.71
C MET A 90 -1.66 0.38 8.99
N LEU A 91 -0.45 0.64 8.48
CA LEU A 91 -0.14 1.85 7.71
C LEU A 91 -0.87 1.86 6.36
N GLU A 92 -0.93 0.72 5.67
CA GLU A 92 -1.69 0.56 4.43
C GLU A 92 -3.18 0.76 4.68
N ALA A 93 -3.75 0.10 5.70
CA ALA A 93 -5.15 0.26 6.07
C ALA A 93 -5.50 1.69 6.52
N PHE A 94 -4.57 2.38 7.19
CA PHE A 94 -4.76 3.78 7.58
C PHE A 94 -4.71 4.72 6.36
N ALA A 95 -3.78 4.47 5.43
CA ALA A 95 -3.70 5.23 4.18
C ALA A 95 -4.94 5.05 3.32
N GLU A 96 -5.48 3.83 3.24
CA GLU A 96 -6.72 3.54 2.52
C GLU A 96 -7.93 4.27 3.13
N LYS A 97 -8.07 4.23 4.46
CA LYS A 97 -9.23 4.84 5.15
C LYS A 97 -9.20 6.36 5.22
N TYR A 98 -8.02 6.94 5.43
CA TYR A 98 -7.88 8.38 5.69
C TYR A 98 -7.26 9.15 4.53
N GLY A 99 -6.77 8.46 3.48
CA GLY A 99 -6.02 9.08 2.38
C GLY A 99 -4.67 9.65 2.81
N ILE A 100 -4.16 9.24 3.98
CA ILE A 100 -2.95 9.79 4.58
C ILE A 100 -1.86 8.72 4.64
N LEU A 101 -0.83 8.89 3.82
CA LEU A 101 0.36 8.06 3.93
C LEU A 101 1.27 8.58 5.05
N LEU A 102 1.51 7.73 6.05
CA LEU A 102 2.39 8.05 7.17
C LEU A 102 3.85 7.68 6.88
N LYS A 103 4.76 8.50 7.37
CA LYS A 103 6.20 8.23 7.35
C LYS A 103 6.57 7.30 8.50
N GLU A 104 7.26 6.22 8.16
CA GLU A 104 7.89 5.31 9.14
C GLU A 104 9.20 5.86 9.70
N ASP A 105 9.12 6.94 10.47
CA ASP A 105 10.27 7.43 11.24
C ASP A 105 10.51 6.61 12.52
N SER A 106 11.69 6.78 13.12
CA SER A 106 12.06 6.10 14.36
C SER A 106 11.11 6.45 15.50
N GLU A 107 10.56 7.66 15.50
CA GLU A 107 9.59 8.12 16.49
C GLU A 107 8.29 7.30 16.42
N LEU A 108 7.72 7.13 15.22
CA LEU A 108 6.53 6.31 15.04
C LEU A 108 6.80 4.85 15.43
N LYS A 109 7.93 4.28 15.02
CA LYS A 109 8.31 2.89 15.37
C LYS A 109 8.41 2.70 16.89
N ASN A 110 9.06 3.64 17.59
CA ASN A 110 9.19 3.59 19.05
C ASN A 110 7.83 3.75 19.74
N TYR A 111 7.01 4.69 19.28
CA TYR A 111 5.65 4.87 19.80
C TYR A 111 4.82 3.59 19.68
N LEU A 112 4.82 2.96 18.51
CA LEU A 112 4.09 1.71 18.27
C LEU A 112 4.62 0.57 19.13
N MET A 113 5.93 0.47 19.32
CA MET A 113 6.53 -0.54 20.21
C MET A 113 6.06 -0.35 21.66
N THR A 114 6.13 0.87 22.19
CA THR A 114 5.63 1.17 23.55
C THR A 114 4.13 0.88 23.67
N LEU A 115 3.36 1.20 22.63
CA LEU A 115 1.92 0.94 22.60
C LEU A 115 1.62 -0.56 22.61
N ALA A 116 2.34 -1.37 21.84
CA ALA A 116 2.20 -2.82 21.82
C ALA A 116 2.50 -3.41 23.22
N ILE A 117 3.61 -3.02 23.83
CA ILE A 117 3.99 -3.45 25.19
C ILE A 117 2.89 -3.08 26.20
N SER A 118 2.36 -1.85 26.13
CA SER A 118 1.30 -1.41 27.03
C SER A 118 0.01 -2.23 26.87
N THR A 119 -0.38 -2.54 25.63
CA THR A 119 -1.55 -3.36 25.32
C THR A 119 -1.39 -4.78 25.84
N LEU A 120 -0.28 -5.44 25.53
CA LEU A 120 0.00 -6.81 25.96
C LEU A 120 0.04 -6.92 27.49
N ASN A 121 0.66 -5.95 28.17
CA ASN A 121 0.68 -5.92 29.63
C ASN A 121 -0.73 -5.80 30.23
N LYS A 122 -1.68 -5.12 29.57
CA LYS A 122 -3.07 -5.06 30.02
C LYS A 122 -3.77 -6.39 29.82
N LEU A 123 -3.58 -7.04 28.66
CA LEU A 123 -4.15 -8.36 28.36
C LEU A 123 -3.67 -9.40 29.37
N LEU A 124 -2.35 -9.49 29.58
CA LEU A 124 -1.75 -10.40 30.57
C LEU A 124 -2.26 -10.16 32.00
N LYS A 125 -2.42 -8.90 32.41
CA LYS A 125 -2.98 -8.59 33.74
C LYS A 125 -4.45 -8.97 33.85
N ALA A 126 -5.22 -8.86 32.77
CA ALA A 126 -6.62 -9.27 32.77
C ALA A 126 -6.73 -10.78 32.89
N GLU A 127 -5.93 -11.54 32.14
CA GLU A 127 -5.89 -13.01 32.19
C GLU A 127 -5.52 -13.52 33.60
N LYS A 128 -4.49 -12.95 34.23
CA LYS A 128 -4.08 -13.33 35.60
C LYS A 128 -5.21 -13.14 36.62
N LYS A 129 -5.94 -12.02 36.54
CA LYS A 129 -7.07 -11.74 37.44
C LYS A 129 -8.24 -12.70 37.25
N ILE A 130 -8.42 -13.25 36.05
CA ILE A 130 -9.45 -14.25 35.79
C ILE A 130 -9.03 -15.58 36.43
N GLN A 131 -7.78 -15.98 36.24
CA GLN A 131 -7.22 -17.20 36.84
C GLN A 131 -7.26 -17.17 38.38
N GLU A 132 -6.91 -16.04 39.01
CA GLU A 132 -6.99 -15.87 40.47
C GLU A 132 -8.42 -16.00 41.02
N LYS A 133 -9.44 -15.67 40.21
CA LYS A 133 -10.86 -15.81 40.62
C LYS A 133 -11.40 -17.22 40.41
N GLU A 134 -10.87 -17.95 39.42
CA GLU A 134 -11.28 -19.32 39.13
C GLU A 134 -10.61 -20.35 40.06
N ASN A 135 -9.48 -20.00 40.69
CA ASN A 135 -8.76 -20.88 41.61
C ASN A 135 -8.51 -20.19 42.98
N PRO A 136 -9.58 -19.98 43.78
CA PRO A 136 -9.52 -19.27 45.07
C PRO A 136 -8.75 -20.03 46.17
#